data_AF-A0A953IBW1-F1
#
_entry.id   AF-A0A953IBW1-F1
#
_cell.length_a   1.000
_cell.length_b   1.000
_cell.length_c   1.000
_cell.angle_alpha   90.00
_cell.angle_beta   90.00
_cell.angle_gamma   90.00
#
_symmetry.space_group_name_H-M   'P 1'
#
loop_
_entity.id
_entity.type
_entity.pdbx_description
1 polymer ?
#
loop_
_entity_poly.entity_id
_entity_poly.type
_entity_poly.pdbx_seq_one_letter_code
_entity_poly.pdbx_strand_id
1 'polypeptide(L)'
;MNLDLRGSTPDQIRGYLESLGGTVRPDGTVAGPGWTAVLEPGEHRAFGAVWPRVVVTFTGDPGAVERVAAGLRLRALRGGG
;
A
#
# COMPACT_ATOMS: atom_id res chain seq x y z
N MET A 1 -5.94 -9.79 -0.29
CA MET A 1 -4.67 -9.89 0.48
C MET A 1 -4.45 -8.58 1.21
N ASN A 2 -4.08 -8.60 2.50
CA ASN A 2 -3.83 -7.37 3.26
C ASN A 2 -2.34 -7.18 3.53
N LEU A 3 -1.88 -5.94 3.45
CA LEU A 3 -0.50 -5.54 3.72
C LEU A 3 -0.50 -4.39 4.74
N ASP A 4 0.20 -4.58 5.86
CA ASP A 4 0.33 -3.59 6.92
C ASP A 4 1.68 -2.89 6.80
N LEU A 5 1.66 -1.60 6.47
CA LEU A 5 2.83 -0.77 6.22
C LEU A 5 2.96 0.30 7.31
N ARG A 6 3.88 0.06 8.24
CA ARG A 6 4.21 0.99 9.33
C ARG A 6 5.28 1.97 8.88
N GLY A 7 5.20 3.21 9.35
CA GLY A 7 6.11 4.29 8.96
C GLY A 7 5.85 4.84 7.56
N SER A 8 4.72 4.50 6.93
CA SER A 8 4.33 4.99 5.60
C SER A 8 3.08 5.85 5.69
N THR A 9 2.98 6.86 4.83
CA THR A 9 1.79 7.69 4.65
C THR A 9 0.96 7.22 3.44
N PRO A 10 -0.35 7.51 3.39
CA PRO A 10 -1.19 7.14 2.24
C PRO A 10 -0.65 7.65 0.91
N ASP A 11 -0.15 8.89 0.85
CA ASP A 11 0.40 9.49 -0.36
C ASP A 11 1.65 8.76 -0.86
N GLN A 12 2.56 8.37 0.04
CA GLN A 12 3.73 7.54 -0.33
C GLN A 12 3.29 6.20 -0.92
N ILE A 13 2.32 5.54 -0.29
CA ILE A 13 1.81 4.25 -0.78
C ILE A 13 1.10 4.39 -2.12
N ARG A 14 0.32 5.47 -2.34
CA ARG A 14 -0.27 5.78 -3.64
C ARG A 14 0.80 5.95 -4.70
N GLY A 15 1.82 6.76 -4.45
CA GLY A 15 2.93 6.95 -5.40
C GLY A 15 3.66 5.66 -5.74
N TYR A 16 3.84 4.76 -4.76
CA TYR A 16 4.43 3.43 -5.02
C TYR A 16 3.52 2.56 -5.89
N LEU A 17 2.22 2.54 -5.62
CA LEU A 17 1.25 1.80 -6.42
C LEU A 17 1.13 2.35 -7.84
N GLU A 18 1.19 3.66 -8.02
CA GLU A 18 1.24 4.30 -9.35
C GLU A 18 2.51 3.90 -10.10
N SER A 19 3.67 3.88 -9.44
CA SER A 19 4.93 3.39 -10.03
C SER A 19 4.92 1.90 -10.39
N LEU A 20 3.92 1.14 -9.90
CA LEU A 20 3.67 -0.27 -10.20
C LEU A 20 2.59 -0.46 -11.27
N GLY A 21 2.18 0.62 -11.95
CA GLY A 21 1.16 0.61 -12.99
C GLY A 21 -0.27 0.76 -12.45
N GLY A 22 -0.41 1.24 -11.20
CA GLY A 22 -1.69 1.64 -10.63
C GLY A 22 -2.15 3.00 -11.13
N THR A 23 -3.44 3.26 -11.06
CA THR A 23 -4.06 4.55 -11.31
C THR A 23 -5.03 4.84 -10.18
N VAL A 24 -4.91 6.03 -9.57
CA VAL A 24 -5.81 6.46 -8.51
C VAL A 24 -7.19 6.75 -9.12
N ARG A 25 -8.23 6.18 -8.51
CA ARG A 25 -9.62 6.39 -8.91
C ARG A 25 -10.25 7.50 -8.05
N PRO A 26 -11.36 8.10 -8.52
CA PRO A 26 -12.06 9.17 -7.78
C PRO A 26 -12.57 8.75 -6.40
N ASP A 27 -12.82 7.45 -6.20
CA ASP A 27 -13.24 6.86 -4.93
C ASP A 27 -12.08 6.67 -3.93
N GLY A 28 -10.86 7.07 -4.31
CA GLY A 28 -9.66 6.96 -3.48
C GLY A 28 -8.98 5.59 -3.52
N THR A 29 -9.51 4.64 -4.30
CA THR A 29 -8.86 3.35 -4.57
C THR A 29 -7.77 3.49 -5.62
N VAL A 30 -6.85 2.53 -5.69
CA VAL A 30 -5.84 2.45 -6.75
C VAL A 30 -6.05 1.16 -7.53
N ALA A 31 -6.20 1.24 -8.84
CA ALA A 31 -6.41 0.08 -9.69
C ALA A 31 -5.29 -0.08 -10.71
N GLY A 32 -4.84 -1.31 -10.91
CA GLY A 32 -3.88 -1.68 -11.95
C GLY A 32 -4.32 -2.94 -12.70
N PRO A 33 -3.46 -3.47 -13.60
CA PRO A 33 -3.81 -4.62 -14.43
C PRO A 33 -4.08 -5.88 -13.59
N GLY A 34 -5.36 -6.23 -13.43
CA GLY A 34 -5.81 -7.42 -12.70
C GLY A 34 -5.86 -7.27 -11.18
N TRP A 35 -5.66 -6.07 -10.63
CA TRP A 35 -5.71 -5.84 -9.18
C TRP A 35 -6.31 -4.47 -8.83
N THR A 36 -6.89 -4.37 -7.64
CA THR A 36 -7.35 -3.12 -7.03
C THR A 36 -6.86 -3.07 -5.58
N ALA A 37 -6.55 -1.88 -5.09
CA ALA A 37 -6.04 -1.62 -3.76
C ALA A 37 -6.89 -0.54 -3.08
N VAL A 38 -7.32 -0.83 -1.86
CA VAL A 38 -7.92 0.15 -0.93
C VAL A 38 -6.87 0.48 0.12
N LEU A 39 -6.71 1.77 0.43
CA LEU A 39 -5.75 2.25 1.42
C LEU A 39 -6.50 2.80 2.61
N GLU A 40 -6.21 2.26 3.79
CA GLU A 40 -6.77 2.71 5.06
C GLU A 40 -5.64 3.31 5.90
N PRO A 41 -5.64 4.64 6.11
CA PRO A 41 -4.72 5.27 7.04
C PRO A 41 -5.04 4.85 8.47
N GLY A 42 -4.00 4.77 9.29
CA GLY A 42 -4.12 4.56 10.71
C GLY A 42 -2.84 4.94 11.43
N GLU A 43 -2.78 4.59 12.70
CA GLU A 43 -1.62 4.79 13.55
C GLU A 43 -1.13 3.46 14.09
N HIS A 44 0.18 3.31 14.20
CA HIS A 44 0.80 2.26 14.98
C HIS A 44 1.37 2.87 16.26
N ARG A 45 0.98 2.33 17.42
CA ARG A 45 1.46 2.79 18.73
C ARG A 45 2.27 1.66 19.37
N ALA A 46 3.53 1.94 19.69
CA ALA A 46 4.41 1.01 20.41
C ALA A 46 5.50 1.80 21.16
N PHE A 47 5.93 1.29 22.31
CA PHE A 47 7.01 1.90 23.10
C PHE A 47 6.84 3.41 23.41
N GLY A 48 5.60 3.87 23.59
CA GLY A 48 5.29 5.28 23.86
C GLY A 48 5.37 6.21 22.64
N ALA A 49 5.67 5.69 21.45
CA ALA A 49 5.72 6.44 20.21
C ALA A 49 4.53 6.09 19.28
N VAL A 50 4.21 7.03 18.39
CA VAL A 50 3.14 6.92 17.40
C VAL A 50 3.75 7.10 16.02
N TRP A 51 3.56 6.10 15.15
CA TRP A 51 3.98 6.15 13.76
C TRP A 51 2.77 6.10 12.83
N PRO A 52 2.85 6.76 11.67
CA PRO A 52 1.84 6.57 10.63
C PRO A 52 1.83 5.11 10.17
N ARG A 53 0.64 4.61 9.84
CA ARG A 53 0.40 3.26 9.37
C ARG A 53 -0.57 3.33 8.20
N VAL A 54 -0.37 2.48 7.20
CA VAL A 54 -1.35 2.26 6.13
C VAL A 54 -1.60 0.77 6.00
N VAL A 55 -2.88 0.39 6.06
CA VAL A 55 -3.31 -0.95 5.69
C VAL A 55 -3.75 -0.91 4.23
N VAL A 56 -3.15 -1.75 3.41
CA VAL A 56 -3.50 -1.89 1.99
C VAL A 56 -4.23 -3.21 1.79
N THR A 57 -5.46 -3.12 1.32
CA THR A 57 -6.29 -4.28 0.99
C THR A 57 -6.34 -4.46 -0.51
N PHE A 58 -5.70 -5.53 -0.99
CA PHE A 58 -5.70 -5.91 -2.40
C PHE A 58 -6.79 -6.92 -2.74
N THR A 59 -7.47 -6.69 -3.86
CA THR A 59 -8.44 -7.59 -4.49
C THR A 59 -8.12 -7.77 -5.97
N GLY A 60 -8.57 -8.88 -6.57
CA GLY A 60 -8.35 -9.19 -7.98
C GLY A 60 -7.69 -10.55 -8.20
N ASP A 61 -7.01 -10.69 -9.34
CA ASP A 61 -6.31 -11.91 -9.72
C ASP A 61 -5.17 -12.22 -8.72
N PRO A 62 -5.09 -13.44 -8.16
CA PRO A 62 -4.07 -13.79 -7.17
C PRO A 62 -2.63 -13.53 -7.65
N GLY A 63 -2.30 -13.87 -8.90
CA GLY A 63 -0.96 -13.67 -9.44
C GLY A 63 -0.62 -12.20 -9.69
N ALA A 64 -1.59 -11.38 -10.07
CA ALA A 64 -1.44 -9.94 -10.16
C ALA A 64 -1.25 -9.31 -8.77
N VAL A 65 -2.06 -9.72 -7.79
CA VAL A 65 -2.02 -9.25 -6.40
C VAL A 65 -0.68 -9.60 -5.74
N GLU A 66 -0.18 -10.82 -5.91
CA GLU A 66 1.11 -11.22 -5.34
C GLU A 66 2.27 -10.40 -5.92
N ARG A 67 2.27 -10.17 -7.24
CA ARG A 67 3.31 -9.37 -7.92
C ARG A 67 3.32 -7.92 -7.44
N VAL A 68 2.16 -7.25 -7.40
CA VAL A 68 2.09 -5.87 -6.93
C VAL A 68 2.44 -5.77 -5.45
N ALA A 69 1.98 -6.71 -4.62
CA ALA A 69 2.28 -6.68 -3.20
C ALA A 69 3.77 -6.92 -2.89
N ALA A 70 4.43 -7.82 -3.62
CA ALA A 70 5.88 -8.00 -3.53
C ALA A 70 6.63 -6.73 -3.94
N GLY A 71 6.23 -6.11 -5.06
CA GLY A 71 6.80 -4.85 -5.53
C GLY A 71 6.59 -3.69 -4.56
N LEU A 72 5.44 -3.64 -3.88
CA LEU A 72 5.13 -2.64 -2.87
C LEU A 72 5.96 -2.83 -1.60
N ARG A 73 6.07 -4.08 -1.11
CA ARG A 73 6.93 -4.40 0.05
C ARG A 73 8.37 -3.95 -0.17
N LEU A 74 8.94 -4.24 -1.33
CA LEU A 74 10.32 -3.84 -1.65
C LEU A 74 10.53 -2.32 -1.63
N ARG A 75 9.52 -1.54 -2.06
CA ARG A 75 9.58 -0.07 -2.02
C ARG A 75 9.40 0.47 -0.61
N ALA A 76 8.43 -0.05 0.13
CA ALA A 76 8.16 0.35 1.51
C ALA A 76 9.35 0.07 2.44
N LEU A 77 10.05 -1.07 2.25
CA LEU A 77 11.26 -1.41 3.01
C LEU A 77 12.46 -0.51 2.67
N ARG A 78 12.50 0.10 1.48
CA ARG A 78 13.58 1.02 1.07
C ARG A 78 13.31 2.46 1.48
N GLY A 79 12.04 2.85 1.65
CA GLY A 79 11.64 4.17 2.14
C GLY A 79 11.49 4.26 3.66
N GLY A 80 11.47 3.12 4.37
CA GLY A 80 11.44 3.05 5.82
C GLY A 80 12.83 3.21 6.41
N GLY A 81 13.16 4.43 6.83
CA GLY A 81 14.22 4.71 7.80
C GLY A 81 13.70 4.59 9.24
#